data_AF-A0A7S0JGG1-F1
#
_entry.id   AF-A0A7S0JGG1-F1
#
_cell.length_a   1.000
_cell.length_b   1.000
_cell.length_c   1.000
_cell.angle_alpha   90.00
_cell.angle_beta   90.00
_cell.angle_gamma   90.00
#
_symmetry.space_group_name_H-M   'P 1'
#
loop_
_entity.id
_entity.type
_entity.pdbx_description
1 polymer ?
#
loop_
_entity_poly.entity_id
_entity_poly.type
_entity_poly.pdbx_seq_one_letter_code
_entity_poly.pdbx_strand_id
1 'polypeptide(L)'
;QRYVHSGASLLAIQIDAAINPGNSGGPVLDEEGHVIGVAFQNQQESQNIGYVIPVPTIAHYLADTDPKDARRTAGFCSLGIYWQALENEQLRAYLGMGAQQTGVLLRGIN
;
A
#
# COMPACT_ATOMS: atom_id res chain seq x y z
N GLN A 1 1.00 3.27 1.69
CA GLN A 1 0.27 4.53 1.45
C GLN A 1 -1.21 4.33 1.75
N ARG A 2 -1.88 5.29 2.40
CA ARG A 2 -3.34 5.21 2.59
C ARG A 2 -4.04 5.62 1.30
N TYR A 3 -4.89 4.74 0.78
CA TYR A 3 -5.71 4.99 -0.41
C TYR A 3 -6.96 5.75 0.03
N VAL A 4 -7.14 6.98 -0.46
CA VAL A 4 -8.18 7.90 0.07
C VAL A 4 -9.61 7.38 -0.09
N HIS A 5 -9.88 6.63 -1.16
CA HIS A 5 -11.23 6.11 -1.43
C HIS A 5 -11.57 4.84 -0.64
N SER A 6 -10.59 3.96 -0.40
CA SER A 6 -10.82 2.68 0.31
C SER A 6 -10.44 2.73 1.78
N GLY A 7 -9.67 3.72 2.21
CA GLY A 7 -9.07 3.78 3.55
C GLY A 7 -7.96 2.74 3.80
N ALA A 8 -7.74 1.82 2.86
CA ALA A 8 -6.75 0.75 2.97
C ALA A 8 -5.32 1.30 2.85
N SER A 9 -4.39 0.69 3.59
CA SER A 9 -2.97 0.98 3.46
C SER A 9 -2.33 -0.06 2.56
N LEU A 10 -2.07 0.31 1.31
CA LEU A 10 -1.49 -0.58 0.29
C LEU A 10 -0.19 -0.01 -0.26
N LEU A 11 0.50 -0.79 -1.08
CA LEU A 11 1.68 -0.36 -1.82
C LEU A 11 1.31 0.79 -2.78
N ALA A 12 2.16 1.81 -2.87
CA ALA A 12 2.05 2.87 -3.86
C ALA A 12 3.46 3.28 -4.30
N ILE A 13 3.58 3.69 -5.55
CA ILE A 13 4.80 4.35 -6.04
C ILE A 13 4.57 5.85 -5.90
N GLN A 14 5.57 6.55 -5.36
CA GLN A 14 5.61 8.00 -5.35
C GLN A 14 6.43 8.49 -6.54
N ILE A 15 5.95 9.52 -7.23
CA ILE A 15 6.62 10.15 -8.37
C ILE A 15 6.73 11.67 -8.15
N ASP A 16 7.74 12.29 -8.77
CA ASP A 16 7.97 13.75 -8.77
C ASP A 16 7.21 14.45 -9.91
N ALA A 17 6.19 13.78 -10.46
CA ALA A 17 5.30 14.36 -11.46
C ALA A 17 3.95 14.69 -10.82
N ALA A 18 3.47 15.91 -11.07
CA ALA A 18 2.16 16.32 -10.61
C ALA A 18 1.04 15.48 -11.25
N ILE A 19 0.20 14.86 -10.41
CA ILE A 19 -1.04 14.20 -10.83
C ILE A 19 -2.20 15.19 -10.63
N ASN A 20 -2.85 15.55 -11.72
CA ASN A 20 -3.93 16.52 -11.76
C ASN A 20 -5.24 15.82 -12.18
N PRO A 21 -6.41 16.39 -11.87
CA PRO A 21 -7.67 15.92 -12.44
C PRO A 21 -7.55 15.79 -13.97
N GLY A 22 -7.84 14.60 -14.50
CA GLY A 22 -7.74 14.29 -15.92
C GLY A 22 -6.59 13.36 -16.32
N ASN A 23 -5.48 13.31 -15.56
CA ASN A 23 -4.47 12.25 -15.77
C ASN A 23 -4.62 11.07 -14.80
N SER A 24 -5.32 11.26 -13.68
CA SER A 24 -5.71 10.17 -12.77
C SER A 24 -6.53 9.12 -13.52
N GLY A 25 -6.19 7.84 -13.34
CA GLY A 25 -6.76 6.72 -14.08
C GLY A 25 -6.00 6.36 -15.36
N GLY A 26 -5.10 7.23 -15.83
CA GLY A 26 -4.21 6.94 -16.96
C GLY A 26 -3.07 5.97 -16.61
N PRO A 27 -2.48 5.29 -17.60
CA PRO A 27 -1.32 4.44 -17.40
C PRO A 27 -0.08 5.28 -17.09
N VAL A 28 0.79 4.73 -16.24
CA VAL A 28 2.15 5.22 -16.05
C VAL A 28 3.08 4.22 -16.72
N LEU A 29 3.99 4.73 -17.55
CA LEU A 29 4.87 3.91 -18.40
C LEU A 29 6.33 4.01 -17.93
N ASP A 30 7.09 2.94 -18.10
CA ASP A 30 8.57 2.99 -18.08
C ASP A 30 9.14 3.51 -19.41
N GLU A 31 10.47 3.59 -19.51
CA GLU A 31 11.17 4.12 -20.69
C GLU A 31 10.97 3.24 -21.94
N GLU A 32 10.68 1.95 -21.74
CA GLU A 32 10.37 0.98 -22.78
C GLU A 32 8.89 0.96 -23.19
N GLY A 33 8.03 1.71 -22.50
CA GLY A 33 6.61 1.81 -22.78
C GLY A 33 5.74 0.73 -22.11
N HIS A 34 6.28 -0.02 -21.15
CA HIS A 34 5.48 -0.95 -20.33
C HIS A 34 4.71 -0.19 -19.26
N VAL A 35 3.51 -0.68 -18.96
CA VAL A 35 2.70 -0.14 -17.88
C VAL A 35 3.29 -0.56 -16.53
N ILE A 36 3.70 0.41 -15.72
CA ILE A 36 4.17 0.22 -14.34
C ILE A 36 3.09 0.50 -13.28
N GLY A 37 1.96 1.10 -13.71
CA GLY A 37 0.81 1.29 -12.84
C GLY A 37 -0.23 2.25 -13.41
N VAL A 38 -1.14 2.67 -12.54
CA VAL A 38 -2.21 3.63 -12.85
C VAL A 38 -2.05 4.87 -11.98
N ALA A 39 -2.04 6.04 -12.62
CA ALA A 39 -1.94 7.32 -11.94
C ALA A 39 -3.10 7.51 -10.96
N PHE A 40 -2.79 7.91 -9.73
CA PHE A 40 -3.75 8.03 -8.65
C PHE A 40 -3.58 9.35 -7.91
N GLN A 41 -4.66 10.12 -7.85
CA GLN A 41 -4.70 11.37 -7.10
C GLN A 41 -4.92 11.07 -5.61
N ASN A 42 -3.94 11.43 -4.78
CA ASN A 42 -4.10 11.51 -3.34
C ASN A 42 -4.61 12.90 -2.95
N GLN A 43 -5.34 13.00 -1.83
CA GLN A 43 -5.99 14.24 -1.40
C GLN A 43 -4.97 15.30 -0.98
N GLN A 44 -5.37 16.55 -1.27
CA GLN A 44 -4.71 17.85 -1.14
C GLN A 44 -3.66 17.96 -0.02
N GLU A 45 -2.41 18.32 -0.40
CA GLU A 45 -1.54 19.30 0.27
C GLU A 45 -0.09 19.28 -0.25
N SER A 46 0.30 18.26 -1.02
CA SER A 46 1.65 18.15 -1.58
C SER A 46 1.72 18.68 -3.01
N GLN A 47 2.44 19.79 -3.23
CA GLN A 47 2.84 20.21 -4.58
C GLN A 47 3.93 19.26 -5.11
N ASN A 48 3.87 18.92 -6.41
CA ASN A 48 4.83 18.06 -7.12
C ASN A 48 4.98 16.61 -6.61
N ILE A 49 4.03 16.09 -5.83
CA ILE A 49 4.04 14.67 -5.45
C ILE A 49 2.85 13.96 -6.09
N GLY A 50 3.14 13.02 -6.98
CA GLY A 50 2.19 12.10 -7.58
C GLY A 50 2.23 10.72 -6.93
N TYR A 51 1.13 9.99 -7.00
CA TYR A 51 1.08 8.60 -6.58
C TYR A 51 0.60 7.70 -7.73
N VAL A 52 1.06 6.47 -7.73
CA VAL A 52 0.72 5.46 -8.74
C VAL A 52 0.32 4.17 -8.02
N ILE A 53 -0.79 3.59 -8.46
CA ILE A 53 -1.20 2.23 -8.07
C ILE A 53 -0.34 1.25 -8.88
N PRO A 54 0.55 0.48 -8.25
CA PRO A 54 1.53 -0.32 -8.96
C PRO A 54 0.88 -1.60 -9.53
N VAL A 55 1.50 -2.17 -10.57
CA VAL A 55 1.03 -3.40 -11.23
C VAL A 55 0.70 -4.55 -10.27
N PRO A 56 1.47 -4.85 -9.20
CA PRO A 56 1.10 -5.92 -8.27
C PRO A 56 -0.26 -5.72 -7.59
N THR A 57 -0.61 -4.47 -7.24
CA THR A 57 -1.93 -4.14 -6.66
C THR A 57 -3.04 -4.31 -7.71
N ILE A 58 -2.79 -3.93 -8.96
CA ILE A 58 -3.73 -4.10 -10.08
C ILE A 58 -3.94 -5.59 -10.38
N ALA A 59 -2.86 -6.37 -10.44
CA ALA A 59 -2.89 -7.80 -10.69
C ALA A 59 -3.68 -8.55 -9.60
N HIS A 60 -3.49 -8.19 -8.33
CA HIS A 60 -4.29 -8.72 -7.22
C HIS A 60 -5.78 -8.42 -7.43
N TYR A 61 -6.14 -7.17 -7.74
CA TYR A 61 -7.53 -6.78 -7.98
C TYR A 61 -8.16 -7.55 -9.15
N LEU A 62 -7.45 -7.70 -10.27
CA LEU A 62 -7.93 -8.43 -11.44
C LEU A 62 -8.09 -9.93 -11.17
N ALA A 63 -7.23 -10.52 -10.35
CA ALA A 63 -7.35 -11.92 -9.95
C ALA A 63 -8.50 -12.17 -8.97
N ASP A 64 -8.82 -11.18 -8.13
CA ASP A 64 -9.90 -11.23 -7.13
C ASP A 64 -11.29 -10.96 -7.73
N THR A 65 -11.36 -10.21 -8.83
CA THR A 65 -12.63 -9.80 -9.43
C THR A 65 -13.19 -10.86 -10.37
N ASP A 66 -14.45 -11.30 -10.18
CA ASP A 66 -15.17 -12.10 -11.18
C ASP A 66 -15.47 -11.22 -12.41
N PRO A 67 -14.99 -11.57 -13.62
CA PRO A 67 -15.28 -10.81 -14.84
C PRO A 67 -16.79 -10.68 -15.14
N LYS A 68 -17.63 -11.56 -14.59
CA LYS A 68 -19.09 -11.56 -14.76
C LYS A 68 -19.83 -10.84 -13.64
N ASP A 69 -19.17 -10.58 -12.52
CA ASP A 69 -19.74 -9.85 -11.39
C ASP A 69 -18.66 -9.07 -10.63
N ALA A 70 -18.33 -7.88 -11.15
CA ALA A 70 -17.33 -7.00 -10.54
C ALA A 70 -17.70 -6.49 -9.13
N ARG A 71 -18.90 -6.81 -8.62
CA ARG A 71 -19.33 -6.46 -7.25
C ARG A 71 -18.88 -7.51 -6.23
N ARG A 72 -18.42 -8.68 -6.68
CA ARG A 72 -17.86 -9.73 -5.83
C ARG A 72 -16.33 -9.66 -5.88
N THR A 73 -15.76 -8.92 -4.94
CA THR A 73 -14.31 -8.87 -4.69
C THR A 73 -14.09 -9.22 -3.21
N ALA A 74 -13.13 -10.09 -2.90
CA ALA A 74 -12.73 -10.35 -1.51
C ALA A 74 -11.96 -9.16 -0.93
N GLY A 75 -11.40 -8.30 -1.80
CA GLY A 75 -10.65 -7.12 -1.43
C GLY A 75 -9.27 -7.45 -0.88
N PHE A 76 -8.69 -6.51 -0.13
CA PHE A 76 -7.37 -6.67 0.48
C PHE A 76 -7.53 -7.02 1.97
N CYS A 77 -7.06 -8.21 2.35
CA CYS A 77 -7.12 -8.64 3.74
C CYS A 77 -6.12 -7.87 4.61
N SER A 78 -6.47 -7.71 5.89
CA SER A 78 -5.55 -7.30 6.94
C SER A 78 -5.47 -8.40 7.99
N LEU A 79 -4.37 -8.46 8.74
CA LEU A 79 -4.19 -9.47 9.79
C LEU A 79 -5.04 -9.19 11.04
N GLY A 80 -5.62 -7.99 11.17
CA GLY A 80 -6.47 -7.64 12.32
C GLY A 80 -5.71 -7.49 13.64
N ILE A 81 -4.41 -7.17 13.60
CA ILE A 81 -3.57 -7.01 14.79
C ILE A 81 -3.08 -5.58 14.97
N TYR A 82 -2.96 -5.17 16.23
CA TYR A 82 -2.20 -3.99 16.63
C TYR A 82 -0.83 -4.42 17.13
N TRP A 83 0.19 -3.67 16.77
CA TRP A 83 1.57 -4.03 17.08
C TRP A 83 2.40 -2.80 17.46
N GLN A 84 3.53 -3.07 18.12
CA GLN A 84 4.53 -2.07 18.51
C GLN A 84 5.90 -2.53 18.00
N ALA A 85 6.67 -1.61 17.42
CA ALA A 85 8.05 -1.88 17.02
C ALA A 85 8.92 -2.20 18.24
N LEU A 86 9.86 -3.14 18.07
CA LEU A 86 10.81 -3.56 19.10
C LEU A 86 12.23 -3.07 18.80
N GLU A 87 12.37 -1.77 18.50
CA GLU A 87 13.66 -1.15 18.17
C GLU A 87 14.56 -1.00 19.40
N ASN A 88 13.98 -0.77 20.58
CA ASN A 88 14.74 -0.64 21.82
C ASN A 88 15.31 -2.00 22.27
N GLU A 89 16.63 -2.07 22.41
CA GLU A 89 17.35 -3.32 22.73
C GLU A 89 17.03 -3.82 24.15
N GLN A 90 16.86 -2.91 25.11
CA GLN A 90 16.54 -3.25 26.49
C GLN A 90 15.14 -3.86 26.61
N LEU A 91 14.18 -3.37 25.83
CA LEU A 91 12.85 -3.95 25.73
C LEU A 91 12.92 -5.36 25.11
N ARG A 92 13.72 -5.55 24.05
CA ARG A 92 13.95 -6.89 23.48
C ARG A 92 14.57 -7.85 24.52
N ALA A 93 15.59 -7.39 25.24
CA ALA A 93 16.24 -8.18 26.29
C ALA A 93 15.28 -8.50 27.45
N TYR A 94 14.46 -7.54 27.87
CA TYR A 94 13.42 -7.74 28.89
C TYR A 94 12.39 -8.78 28.47
N LEU A 95 12.03 -8.81 27.18
CA LEU A 95 11.14 -9.82 26.60
C LEU A 95 11.83 -11.17 26.31
N GLY A 96 13.11 -11.32 26.66
CA GLY A 96 13.87 -12.56 26.46
C GLY A 96 14.28 -12.84 25.01
N MET A 97 14.28 -11.83 24.14
CA MET A 97 14.72 -11.98 22.75
C MET A 97 16.24 -12.06 22.66
N GLY A 98 16.75 -12.95 21.81
CA GLY A 98 18.16 -13.05 21.46
C GLY A 98 18.66 -11.83 20.67
N ALA A 99 19.97 -11.58 20.70
CA ALA A 99 20.59 -10.37 20.13
C ALA A 99 20.31 -10.14 18.63
N GLN A 100 20.07 -11.20 17.86
CA GLN A 100 19.78 -11.15 16.43
C GLN A 100 18.28 -11.33 16.10
N GLN A 101 17.43 -11.53 17.12
CA GLN A 101 16.00 -11.68 16.92
C GLN A 101 15.34 -10.30 16.70
N THR A 102 14.49 -10.24 15.69
CA THR A 102 13.72 -9.03 15.32
C THR A 102 12.23 -9.36 15.26
N GLY A 103 11.39 -8.33 15.24
CA GLY A 103 9.94 -8.50 15.13
C GLY A 103 9.18 -7.34 15.73
N VAL A 104 7.89 -7.59 15.97
CA VAL A 104 6.95 -6.63 16.57
C VAL A 104 6.26 -7.28 17.77
N LEU A 105 5.91 -6.47 18.77
CA LEU A 105 5.12 -6.91 19.92
C LEU A 105 3.63 -6.77 19.59
N LEU A 106 2.86 -7.84 19.73
CA LEU A 106 1.40 -7.78 19.62
C LEU A 106 0.81 -7.00 20.80
N ARG A 107 0.02 -5.98 20.51
CA ARG A 107 -0.66 -5.11 21.48
C ARG A 107 -2.14 -5.41 21.61
N GLY A 108 -2.74 -6.03 20.59
CA GLY A 108 -4.15 -6.39 20.57
C GLY A 108 -4.58 -7.03 19.25
N ILE A 109 -5.79 -7.56 19.25
CA ILE A 109 -6.47 -8.16 18.10
C ILE A 109 -7.80 -7.40 17.95
N ASN A 110 -8.19 -7.08 16.72
CA ASN A 110 -9.50 -6.51 16.38
C ASN A 110 -10.62 -7.53 16.51
#